data_AF-A0A6B3GRG5-F1
#
_entry.id   AF-A0A6B3GRG5-F1
#
_cell.length_a   1.000
_cell.length_b   1.000
_cell.length_c   1.000
_cell.angle_alpha   90.00
_cell.angle_beta   90.00
_cell.angle_gamma   90.00
#
_symmetry.space_group_name_H-M   'P 1'
#
loop_
_entity.id
_entity.type
_entity.pdbx_description
1 polymer ?
#
loop_
_entity_poly.entity_id
_entity_poly.type
_entity_poly.pdbx_seq_one_letter_code
_entity_poly.pdbx_strand_id
1 'polypeptide(L)'
;MRNKKAVTAVAFAAAAALALSACGSGDDKTGSSAIADVSAAPKDKAATVLDQPFTKPNLVLTDTKGKEYDLREATKGKPTLIYFGYTNCP
;
A
#
# COMPACT_ATOMS: atom_id res chain seq x y z
N MET A 1 -15.35 47.01 -29.10
CA MET A 1 -14.40 46.53 -28.07
C MET A 1 -14.70 45.06 -27.82
N ARG A 2 -14.09 44.17 -28.61
CA ARG A 2 -14.39 42.72 -28.62
C ARG A 2 -13.99 42.09 -27.28
N ASN A 3 -14.91 41.31 -26.71
CA ASN A 3 -14.99 40.87 -25.32
C ASN A 3 -13.76 40.10 -24.82
N LYS A 4 -12.69 40.81 -24.45
CA LYS A 4 -11.48 40.23 -23.83
C LYS A 4 -11.79 39.38 -22.59
N LYS A 5 -12.81 39.78 -21.83
CA LYS A 5 -13.30 39.06 -20.63
C LYS A 5 -13.92 37.69 -20.94
N ALA A 6 -14.54 37.53 -22.11
CA ALA A 6 -15.12 36.26 -22.52
C ALA A 6 -14.03 35.25 -22.96
N VAL A 7 -12.99 35.75 -23.62
CA VAL A 7 -11.85 34.93 -24.06
C VAL A 7 -11.07 34.37 -22.86
N THR A 8 -10.87 35.18 -21.80
CA THR A 8 -10.20 34.72 -20.58
C THR A 8 -11.02 33.70 -19.80
N ALA A 9 -12.35 33.81 -19.78
CA ALA A 9 -13.21 32.86 -19.09
C ALA A 9 -13.23 31.48 -19.76
N VAL A 10 -13.23 31.44 -21.10
CA VAL A 10 -13.18 30.19 -21.87
C VAL A 10 -11.82 29.48 -21.69
N ALA A 11 -10.72 30.23 -21.68
CA ALA A 11 -9.39 29.66 -21.46
C ALA A 11 -9.25 29.00 -20.08
N PHE A 12 -9.81 29.61 -19.04
CA PHE A 12 -9.77 29.06 -17.68
C PHE A 12 -10.62 27.80 -17.53
N ALA A 13 -11.80 27.76 -18.17
CA ALA A 13 -12.68 26.59 -18.15
C ALA A 13 -12.06 25.38 -18.89
N ALA A 14 -11.38 25.63 -20.01
CA ALA A 14 -10.68 24.58 -20.76
C ALA A 14 -9.51 23.99 -19.96
N ALA A 15 -8.71 24.83 -19.28
CA ALA A 15 -7.61 24.36 -18.43
C ALA A 15 -8.09 23.53 -17.24
N ALA A 16 -9.22 23.91 -16.62
CA ALA A 16 -9.83 23.13 -15.54
C ALA A 16 -10.32 21.76 -16.05
N ALA A 17 -11.00 21.71 -17.20
CA ALA A 17 -11.46 20.45 -17.77
C ALA A 17 -10.30 19.48 -18.12
N LEU A 18 -9.18 20.01 -18.65
CA LEU A 18 -7.97 19.24 -18.92
C LEU A 18 -7.32 18.69 -17.63
N ALA A 19 -7.35 19.46 -16.54
CA ALA A 19 -6.84 19.01 -15.25
C ALA A 19 -7.68 17.89 -14.63
N LEU A 20 -9.01 17.89 -14.84
CA LEU A 20 -9.88 16.81 -14.36
C LEU A 20 -9.68 15.48 -15.12
N SER A 21 -9.34 15.52 -16.42
CA SER A 21 -9.05 14.29 -17.19
C SER A 21 -7.71 13.63 -16.84
N ALA A 22 -6.81 14.33 -16.14
CA ALA A 22 -5.53 13.78 -15.72
C ALA A 22 -5.61 12.93 -14.43
N CYS A 23 -6.74 12.97 -13.71
CA CYS A 23 -6.93 12.18 -12.48
C CYS A 23 -7.76 10.90 -12.73
N GLY A 24 -7.98 10.51 -13.99
CA GLY A 24 -8.83 9.36 -14.32
C GLY A 24 -8.70 8.87 -15.75
N SER A 25 -7.53 8.36 -16.14
CA SER A 25 -7.41 7.39 -17.22
C SER A 25 -6.05 6.69 -17.16
N GLY A 26 -6.08 5.38 -16.92
CA GLY A 26 -4.91 4.53 -16.83
C GLY A 26 -5.34 3.08 -16.81
N ASP A 27 -6.10 2.68 -17.83
CA ASP A 27 -6.31 1.26 -18.16
C ASP A 27 -5.27 0.82 -19.19
N ASP A 28 -4.93 -0.47 -19.07
CA ASP A 28 -4.22 -1.33 -20.02
C ASP A 28 -2.70 -1.58 -19.91
N LYS A 29 -2.43 -2.67 -19.17
CA LYS A 29 -1.63 -3.85 -19.58
C LYS A 29 -0.22 -3.57 -20.10
N THR A 30 0.78 -3.68 -19.22
CA THR A 30 2.13 -4.11 -19.61
C THR A 30 2.67 -5.10 -18.60
N GLY A 31 2.64 -6.37 -19.00
CA GLY A 31 3.54 -7.44 -18.55
C GLY A 31 3.69 -7.63 -17.04
N SER A 32 2.68 -8.20 -16.38
CA SER A 32 2.91 -8.84 -15.08
C SER A 32 3.64 -10.15 -15.35
N SER A 33 4.98 -10.12 -15.32
CA SER A 33 5.79 -11.33 -15.16
C SER A 33 5.15 -12.17 -14.07
N ALA A 34 4.80 -13.41 -14.41
CA ALA A 34 4.10 -14.33 -13.51
C ALA A 34 4.70 -14.27 -12.11
N ILE A 35 3.94 -13.70 -11.18
CA ILE A 35 4.15 -13.86 -9.76
C ILE A 35 4.27 -15.36 -9.55
N ALA A 36 5.32 -15.83 -8.89
CA ALA A 36 5.53 -17.26 -8.65
C ALA A 36 4.24 -17.85 -8.05
N ASP A 37 3.66 -18.83 -8.73
CA ASP A 37 2.50 -19.57 -8.24
C ASP A 37 2.93 -20.34 -6.99
N VAL A 38 2.60 -19.80 -5.81
CA VAL A 38 2.83 -20.48 -4.54
C VAL A 38 1.62 -21.36 -4.25
N SER A 39 1.54 -22.50 -4.93
CA SER A 39 0.56 -23.55 -4.61
C SER A 39 1.05 -24.36 -3.42
N ALA A 40 0.53 -24.04 -2.23
CA ALA A 40 0.72 -24.85 -1.03
C ALA A 40 -0.45 -25.84 -0.90
N ALA A 41 -0.14 -27.14 -0.79
CA ALA A 41 -1.13 -28.14 -0.39
C ALA A 41 -1.74 -27.75 0.97
N PRO A 42 -3.07 -27.88 1.17
CA PRO A 42 -3.70 -27.55 2.42
C PRO A 42 -3.08 -28.41 3.53
N LYS A 43 -2.45 -27.76 4.50
CA LYS A 43 -1.88 -28.43 5.66
C LYS A 43 -2.97 -28.55 6.72
N ASP A 44 -3.05 -29.71 7.37
CA ASP A 44 -3.97 -29.94 8.50
C ASP A 44 -3.70 -29.02 9.71
N LYS A 45 -2.57 -28.29 9.70
CA LYS A 45 -2.16 -27.36 10.75
C LYS A 45 -1.82 -25.99 10.17
N ALA A 46 -2.33 -24.94 10.81
CA ALA A 46 -2.13 -23.55 10.42
C ALA A 46 -0.70 -23.02 10.67
N ALA A 47 0.14 -23.74 11.43
CA ALA A 47 1.48 -23.30 11.80
C ALA A 47 2.43 -24.48 12.07
N THR A 48 3.74 -24.22 11.98
CA THR A 48 4.80 -25.15 12.41
C THR A 48 5.29 -24.72 13.78
N VAL A 49 5.29 -25.63 14.75
CA VAL A 49 5.88 -25.40 16.08
C VAL A 49 7.40 -25.49 15.94
N LEU A 50 8.13 -24.50 16.47
CA LEU A 50 9.59 -24.48 16.43
C LEU A 50 10.15 -25.09 17.71
N ASP A 51 11.03 -26.08 17.58
CA ASP A 51 11.75 -26.64 18.74
C ASP A 51 12.73 -25.64 19.35
N GLN A 52 13.26 -24.73 18.52
CA GLN A 52 14.11 -23.61 18.93
C GLN A 52 13.42 -22.27 18.62
N PRO A 53 12.85 -21.59 19.62
CA PRO A 53 12.20 -20.30 19.43
C PRO A 53 13.20 -19.18 19.06
N PHE A 54 12.80 -18.27 18.19
CA PHE A 54 13.54 -17.04 17.92
C PHE A 54 13.27 -15.98 18.99
N THR A 55 14.28 -15.15 19.29
CA THR A 55 14.04 -13.93 20.05
C THR A 55 13.27 -12.94 19.19
N LYS A 56 12.18 -12.37 19.73
CA LYS A 56 11.40 -11.32 19.04
C LYS A 56 12.35 -10.21 18.57
N PRO A 57 12.30 -9.77 17.30
CA PRO A 57 13.25 -8.80 16.78
C PRO A 57 13.11 -7.44 17.49
N ASN A 58 14.20 -6.69 17.56
CA ASN A 58 14.18 -5.33 18.12
C ASN A 58 13.77 -4.34 17.02
N LEU A 59 12.47 -4.25 16.76
CA LEU A 59 11.92 -3.36 15.73
C LEU A 59 11.32 -2.12 16.39
N VAL A 60 11.93 -0.96 16.15
CA VAL A 60 11.38 0.35 16.45
C VAL A 60 11.00 0.97 15.11
N LEU A 61 9.71 1.09 14.85
CA LEU A 61 9.12 1.51 13.57
C LEU A 61 8.16 2.68 13.77
N THR A 62 7.59 3.18 12.68
CA THR A 62 6.48 4.14 12.72
C THR A 62 5.16 3.43 12.49
N ASP A 63 4.18 3.67 13.36
CA ASP A 63 2.83 3.12 13.21
C ASP A 63 1.98 3.85 12.16
N THR A 64 0.75 3.39 11.96
CA THR A 64 -0.20 3.97 11.00
C THR A 64 -0.73 5.36 11.40
N LYS A 65 -0.44 5.83 12.61
CA LYS A 65 -0.76 7.17 13.11
C LYS A 65 0.45 8.10 13.08
N GLY A 66 1.58 7.66 12.54
CA GLY A 66 2.81 8.43 12.47
C GLY A 66 3.58 8.50 13.80
N LYS A 67 3.29 7.61 14.76
CA LYS A 67 3.97 7.57 16.06
C LYS A 67 5.05 6.49 16.07
N GLU A 68 6.06 6.69 16.91
CA GLU A 68 7.05 5.63 17.18
C GLU A 68 6.37 4.42 17.83
N TYR A 69 6.78 3.23 17.38
CA TYR A 69 6.26 1.95 17.81
C TYR A 69 7.41 0.96 18.05
N ASP A 70 7.73 0.73 19.32
CA ASP A 70 8.60 -0.38 19.73
C ASP A 70 7.77 -1.67 19.78
N LEU A 71 8.09 -2.60 18.89
CA LEU A 71 7.42 -3.89 18.79
C LEU A 71 7.54 -4.71 20.07
N ARG A 72 8.70 -4.74 20.74
CA ARG A 72 8.92 -5.56 21.93
C ARG A 72 8.14 -5.02 23.11
N GLU A 73 8.19 -3.71 23.34
CA GLU A 73 7.47 -3.06 24.43
C GLU A 73 5.96 -3.15 24.23
N ALA A 74 5.45 -2.76 23.06
CA ALA A 74 4.01 -2.71 22.79
C ALA A 74 3.33 -4.08 22.86
N THR A 75 4.08 -5.15 22.60
CA THR A 75 3.59 -6.54 22.55
C THR A 75 4.11 -7.43 23.68
N LYS A 76 4.66 -6.84 24.74
CA LYS A 76 5.12 -7.57 25.93
C LYS A 76 3.96 -8.32 26.58
N GLY A 77 4.14 -9.62 26.84
CA GLY A 77 3.13 -10.47 27.46
C GLY A 77 1.91 -10.80 26.59
N LYS A 78 1.93 -10.44 25.29
CA LYS A 78 0.81 -10.66 24.37
C LYS A 78 1.19 -11.66 23.27
N PRO A 79 0.31 -12.63 22.93
CA PRO A 79 0.50 -13.42 21.71
C PRO A 79 0.51 -12.47 20.50
N THR A 80 1.56 -12.55 19.69
CA THR A 80 1.80 -11.61 18.59
C THR A 80 2.07 -12.38 17.31
N LEU A 81 1.30 -12.12 16.26
CA LEU A 81 1.56 -12.60 14.91
C LEU A 81 2.15 -11.45 14.10
N ILE A 82 3.25 -11.72 13.37
CA ILE A 82 3.93 -10.72 12.54
C ILE A 82 3.90 -11.21 11.10
N TYR A 83 3.38 -10.38 10.21
CA TYR A 83 3.40 -10.59 8.77
C TYR A 83 4.32 -9.55 8.12
N PHE A 84 5.25 -10.02 7.29
CA PHE A 84 6.13 -9.16 6.50
C PHE A 84 5.63 -9.17 5.06
N GLY A 85 5.15 -8.02 4.59
CA GLY A 85 4.61 -7.84 3.25
C GLY A 85 4.40 -6.37 2.91
N TYR A 86 3.76 -6.10 1.78
CA TYR A 86 3.49 -4.77 1.27
C TYR A 86 2.07 -4.71 0.71
N THR A 87 1.47 -3.51 0.71
CA THR A 87 0.04 -3.35 0.40
C THR A 87 -0.29 -3.51 -1.08
N ASN A 88 0.68 -3.35 -1.97
CA ASN A 88 0.49 -3.39 -3.43
C ASN A 88 1.02 -4.69 -4.02
N CYS A 89 0.65 -5.84 -3.45
CA CYS A 89 1.01 -7.14 -4.00
C CYS A 89 0.19 -7.42 -5.28
N PRO A 90 0.84 -7.78 -6.41
CA PRO A 90 0.17 -8.08 -7.67
C PRO A 90 -0.72 -9.33 -7.61
#